data_AF-A0A953ARV1-F1
#
_entry.id   AF-A0A953ARV1-F1
#
_cell.length_a   1.000
_cell.length_b   1.000
_cell.length_c   1.000
_cell.angle_alpha   90.00
_cell.angle_beta   90.00
_cell.angle_gamma   90.00
#
_symmetry.space_group_name_H-M   'P 1'
#
loop_
_entity.id
_entity.type
_entity.pdbx_description
1 polymer ?
#
loop_
_entity_poly.entity_id
_entity_poly.type
_entity_poly.pdbx_seq_one_letter_code
_entity_poly.pdbx_strand_id
1 'polypeptide(L)'
;MARPRKNTLAGFPGALPANLSLWAESLGEALGRGVARGINDGLTGLTSALGSGVPQSTGRRGRPPKYPLVPVPPEKRCSVSGCPNPSRSRGLCSRHYQAARRDALQKKA
;
A
#
# COMPACT_ATOMS: atom_id res chain seq x y z
N MET A 1 -8.67 33.58 -21.25
CA MET A 1 -9.24 33.01 -22.49
C MET A 1 -8.98 31.51 -22.51
N ALA A 2 -10.02 30.67 -22.55
CA ALA A 2 -9.87 29.21 -22.53
C ALA A 2 -9.44 28.69 -23.90
N ARG A 3 -8.41 27.84 -23.96
CA ARG A 3 -7.98 27.18 -25.21
C ARG A 3 -9.05 26.18 -25.66
N PRO A 4 -9.46 26.16 -26.94
CA PRO A 4 -10.36 25.14 -27.44
C PRO A 4 -9.69 23.77 -27.40
N ARG A 5 -10.44 22.78 -26.91
CA ARG A 5 -10.00 21.38 -26.87
C ARG A 5 -10.13 20.81 -28.27
N LYS A 6 -9.01 20.41 -28.88
CA LYS A 6 -9.04 19.66 -30.15
C LYS A 6 -9.73 18.31 -29.89
N ASN A 7 -10.93 18.16 -30.45
CA ASN A 7 -11.74 16.96 -30.34
C ASN A 7 -11.20 15.92 -31.32
N THR A 8 -10.29 15.06 -30.87
CA THR A 8 -9.71 13.96 -31.66
C THR A 8 -10.66 12.76 -31.74
N LEU A 9 -11.93 13.00 -32.08
CA LEU A 9 -12.93 11.96 -32.32
C LEU A 9 -13.36 11.94 -33.80
N ALA A 10 -12.41 12.22 -34.70
CA ALA A 10 -12.58 12.02 -36.12
C ALA A 10 -11.66 10.89 -36.59
N GLY A 11 -12.24 9.72 -36.83
CA GLY A 11 -11.73 8.73 -37.79
C GLY A 11 -10.96 7.54 -37.22
N PHE A 12 -11.68 6.54 -36.70
CA PHE A 12 -11.27 5.15 -36.93
C PHE A 12 -12.27 4.53 -37.91
N PRO A 13 -11.90 4.33 -39.19
CA PRO A 13 -12.75 3.60 -40.13
C PRO A 13 -12.88 2.15 -39.67
N GLY A 14 -14.07 1.59 -39.88
CA GLY A 14 -14.52 0.33 -39.28
C GLY A 14 -13.60 -0.86 -39.51
N ALA A 15 -13.69 -1.78 -38.55
CA ALA A 15 -12.94 -3.03 -38.40
C ALA A 15 -11.44 -2.85 -38.04
N LEU A 16 -11.17 -2.97 -36.74
CA LEU A 16 -9.80 -3.23 -36.26
C LEU A 16 -9.33 -4.58 -36.83
N PRO A 17 -8.04 -4.74 -37.16
CA PRO A 17 -7.53 -6.03 -37.62
C PRO A 17 -7.76 -7.10 -36.54
N ALA A 18 -8.04 -8.33 -36.95
CA ALA A 18 -8.50 -9.42 -36.07
C ALA A 18 -7.55 -9.69 -34.88
N ASN A 19 -6.26 -9.40 -35.02
CA ASN A 19 -5.28 -9.50 -33.94
C ASN A 19 -5.49 -8.44 -32.84
N LEU A 20 -5.94 -7.24 -33.21
CA LEU A 20 -6.18 -6.14 -32.30
C LEU A 20 -7.54 -6.27 -31.63
N SER A 21 -8.55 -6.83 -32.31
CA SER A 21 -9.82 -7.19 -31.67
C SER A 21 -9.63 -8.31 -30.64
N LEU A 22 -8.85 -9.35 -30.94
CA LEU A 22 -8.51 -10.41 -29.98
C LEU A 22 -7.78 -9.84 -28.75
N TRP A 23 -6.86 -8.90 -28.98
CA TRP A 23 -6.15 -8.23 -27.88
C TRP A 23 -7.10 -7.35 -27.05
N ALA A 24 -7.98 -6.58 -27.68
CA ALA A 24 -8.97 -5.75 -27.00
C ALA A 24 -9.99 -6.57 -26.19
N GLU A 25 -10.44 -7.71 -26.71
CA GLU A 25 -11.30 -8.66 -26.01
C GLU A 25 -10.59 -9.26 -24.80
N SER A 26 -9.32 -9.68 -24.95
CA SER A 26 -8.52 -10.21 -23.83
C SER A 26 -8.31 -9.19 -22.70
N LEU A 27 -8.10 -7.92 -23.07
CA LEU A 27 -7.98 -6.81 -22.13
C LEU A 27 -9.32 -6.47 -21.48
N GLY A 28 -10.41 -6.46 -22.25
CA GLY A 28 -11.76 -6.27 -21.76
C GLY A 28 -12.15 -7.35 -20.75
N GLU A 29 -11.82 -8.61 -21.02
CA GLU A 29 -12.02 -9.70 -20.06
C GLU A 29 -11.12 -9.57 -18.82
N ALA A 30 -9.86 -9.18 -18.98
CA ALA A 30 -8.95 -9.01 -17.85
C ALA A 30 -9.38 -7.86 -16.93
N LEU A 31 -9.76 -6.72 -17.51
CA LEU A 31 -10.31 -5.58 -16.78
C LEU A 31 -11.69 -5.91 -16.20
N GLY A 32 -12.54 -6.61 -16.95
CA GLY A 32 -13.85 -7.06 -16.50
C GLY A 32 -13.78 -8.01 -15.31
N ARG A 33 -12.87 -9.00 -15.34
CA ARG A 33 -12.58 -9.88 -14.20
C ARG A 33 -11.99 -9.11 -13.02
N GLY A 34 -11.20 -8.07 -13.27
CA GLY A 34 -10.68 -7.16 -12.24
C GLY A 34 -11.78 -6.33 -11.56
N VAL A 35 -12.67 -5.73 -12.35
CA VAL A 35 -13.81 -4.93 -11.88
C VAL A 35 -14.84 -5.81 -11.16
N ALA A 36 -15.16 -6.99 -11.70
CA ALA A 36 -16.06 -7.94 -11.05
C ALA A 36 -15.54 -8.41 -9.68
N ARG A 37 -14.23 -8.68 -9.56
CA ARG A 37 -13.59 -8.95 -8.26
C ARG A 37 -13.72 -7.76 -7.33
N GLY A 38 -13.44 -6.54 -7.80
CA GLY A 38 -13.58 -5.32 -6.99
C GLY A 38 -15.01 -5.04 -6.51
N ILE A 39 -16.02 -5.30 -7.36
CA ILE A 39 -17.44 -5.15 -6.99
C ILE A 39 -17.85 -6.23 -5.98
N ASN A 40 -17.41 -7.48 -6.16
CA ASN A 40 -17.71 -8.56 -5.22
C ASN A 40 -17.03 -8.34 -3.86
N ASP A 41 -15.78 -7.88 -3.85
CA ASP A 41 -15.05 -7.48 -2.63
C ASP A 41 -15.68 -6.25 -1.96
N GLY A 42 -16.24 -5.31 -2.75
CA GLY A 42 -16.98 -4.15 -2.22
C GLY A 42 -18.35 -4.51 -1.65
N LEU A 43 -19.12 -5.38 -2.32
CA LEU A 43 -20.42 -5.86 -1.86
C LEU A 43 -20.30 -6.80 -0.66
N THR A 44 -19.25 -7.62 -0.57
CA THR A 44 -18.95 -8.41 0.65
C THR A 44 -18.64 -7.51 1.84
N GLY A 45 -17.99 -6.36 1.63
CA GLY A 45 -17.85 -5.31 2.65
C GLY A 45 -19.20 -4.75 3.13
N LEU A 46 -20.18 -4.62 2.23
CA LEU A 46 -21.53 -4.13 2.57
C LEU A 46 -22.42 -5.19 3.23
N THR A 47 -22.31 -6.46 2.85
CA THR A 47 -23.00 -7.57 3.55
C THR A 47 -22.39 -7.84 4.93
N SER A 48 -21.08 -7.64 5.10
CA SER A 48 -20.44 -7.58 6.42
C SER A 48 -20.96 -6.43 7.29
N ALA A 49 -21.35 -5.29 6.70
CA ALA A 49 -21.98 -4.18 7.43
C ALA A 49 -23.42 -4.50 7.89
N LEU A 50 -24.07 -5.51 7.29
CA LEU A 50 -25.43 -5.97 7.62
C LEU A 50 -25.46 -7.23 8.52
N GLY A 51 -24.33 -7.64 9.10
CA GLY A 51 -24.35 -8.40 10.36
C GLY A 51 -24.19 -9.92 10.33
N SER A 52 -23.80 -10.56 9.21
CA SER A 52 -23.54 -12.02 9.21
C SER A 52 -22.31 -12.50 8.42
N GLY A 53 -21.50 -11.59 7.88
CA GLY A 53 -20.28 -11.95 7.14
C GLY A 53 -19.04 -11.94 8.03
N VAL A 54 -18.40 -13.10 8.23
CA VAL A 54 -17.04 -13.19 8.81
C VAL A 54 -16.11 -12.28 8.00
N PRO A 55 -15.40 -11.30 8.61
CA PRO A 55 -14.56 -10.38 7.86
C PRO A 55 -13.39 -11.14 7.24
N GLN A 56 -13.46 -11.39 5.93
CA GLN A 56 -12.39 -12.01 5.19
C GLN A 56 -11.34 -10.94 4.85
N SER A 57 -10.11 -11.18 5.26
CA SER A 57 -8.99 -10.24 5.27
C SER A 57 -8.42 -9.97 3.88
N THR A 58 -9.18 -9.29 3.02
CA THR A 58 -8.66 -8.70 1.77
C THR A 58 -8.13 -7.27 1.96
N GLY A 59 -8.27 -6.72 3.17
CA GLY A 59 -7.65 -5.45 3.54
C GLY A 59 -6.13 -5.55 3.49
N ARG A 60 -5.48 -4.66 2.72
CA ARG A 60 -4.05 -4.36 2.83
C ARG A 60 -3.66 -4.41 4.31
N ARG A 61 -2.74 -5.30 4.70
CA ARG A 61 -2.23 -5.35 6.08
C ARG A 61 -1.89 -3.92 6.50
N GLY A 62 -2.66 -3.38 7.44
CA GLY A 62 -2.53 -2.01 7.88
C GLY A 62 -1.10 -1.72 8.30
N ARG A 63 -0.69 -0.45 8.23
CA ARG A 63 0.62 -0.04 8.76
C ARG A 63 0.68 -0.48 10.23
N PRO A 64 1.66 -1.31 10.64
CA PRO A 64 1.76 -1.72 12.02
C PRO A 64 1.91 -0.49 12.93
N PRO A 65 1.40 -0.56 14.17
CA PRO A 65 1.47 0.55 15.11
C PRO A 65 2.92 0.96 15.35
N LYS A 66 3.16 2.27 15.50
CA LYS A 66 4.53 2.82 15.67
C LYS A 66 5.21 2.32 16.94
N TYR A 67 4.43 1.97 17.95
CA TYR A 67 4.87 1.41 19.22
C TYR A 67 4.34 -0.02 19.36
N PRO A 68 5.12 -0.92 19.98
CA PRO A 68 4.64 -2.28 20.27
C PRO A 68 3.46 -2.22 21.24
N LEU A 69 2.41 -2.99 20.95
CA LEU A 69 1.24 -3.14 21.84
C LEU A 69 1.60 -3.93 23.11
N VAL A 70 2.68 -4.70 23.07
CA VAL A 70 3.18 -5.48 24.20
C VAL A 70 4.34 -4.71 24.84
N PRO A 71 4.36 -4.57 26.19
CA PRO A 71 5.48 -3.99 26.89
C PRO A 71 6.78 -4.72 26.56
N VAL A 72 7.80 -3.97 26.13
CA VAL A 72 9.11 -4.54 25.79
C VAL A 72 9.85 -4.90 27.09
N PRO A 73 10.44 -6.10 27.22
CA PRO A 73 11.30 -6.46 28.34
C PRO A 73 12.46 -5.47 28.50
N PRO A 74 12.92 -5.17 29.73
CA PRO A 74 13.94 -4.14 29.97
C PRO A 74 15.25 -4.41 29.22
N GLU A 75 15.65 -5.67 29.09
CA GLU A 75 16.82 -6.13 28.32
C GLU A 75 16.75 -5.77 26.81
N LYS A 76 15.54 -5.63 26.26
CA LYS A 76 15.31 -5.27 24.85
C LYS A 76 14.86 -3.83 24.69
N ARG A 77 14.89 -3.00 25.74
CA ARG A 77 14.60 -1.57 25.61
C ARG A 77 15.81 -0.83 25.08
N CYS A 78 15.54 0.29 24.42
CA CYS A 78 16.61 1.21 24.06
C CYS A 78 17.32 1.70 25.34
N SER A 79 18.64 1.70 25.35
CA SER A 79 19.47 2.18 26.48
C SER A 79 19.37 3.69 26.72
N VAL A 80 18.66 4.43 25.86
CA VAL A 80 18.43 5.87 26.03
C VAL A 80 17.31 6.06 27.06
N SER A 81 17.59 6.84 28.11
CA SER A 81 16.64 7.19 29.16
C SER A 81 15.33 7.72 28.58
N GLY A 82 14.20 7.14 28.98
CA GLY A 82 12.86 7.57 28.53
C GLY A 82 12.44 7.10 27.14
N CYS A 83 13.15 6.16 26.50
CA CYS A 83 12.75 5.61 25.21
C CYS A 83 11.98 4.28 25.35
N PRO A 84 10.66 4.24 25.04
CA PRO A 84 9.86 3.00 25.15
C PRO A 84 10.05 2.04 23.96
N ASN A 85 10.85 2.43 22.97
CA ASN A 85 11.03 1.64 21.75
C ASN A 85 11.94 0.43 21.99
N PRO A 86 11.68 -0.69 21.30
CA PRO A 86 12.56 -1.84 21.34
C PRO A 86 13.92 -1.51 20.71
N SER A 87 14.97 -1.97 21.38
CA SER A 87 16.33 -2.03 20.86
C SER A 87 16.36 -2.96 19.64
N ARG A 88 16.99 -2.48 18.56
CA ARG A 88 17.26 -3.30 17.37
C ARG A 88 18.72 -3.68 17.24
N SER A 89 19.62 -2.77 17.61
CA SER A 89 21.07 -2.98 17.41
C SER A 89 21.87 -2.11 18.37
N ARG A 90 22.94 -2.68 18.96
CA ARG A 90 23.83 -1.99 19.92
C ARG A 90 23.11 -1.38 21.13
N GLY A 91 22.03 -2.01 21.59
CA GLY A 91 21.21 -1.46 22.69
C GLY A 91 20.35 -0.24 22.30
N LEU A 92 20.31 0.15 21.02
CA LEU A 92 19.60 1.34 20.55
C LEU A 92 18.39 0.97 19.69
N CYS A 93 17.32 1.76 19.80
CA CYS A 93 16.22 1.71 18.84
C CYS A 93 16.68 2.21 17.47
N SER A 94 15.93 1.90 16.41
CA SER A 94 16.26 2.29 15.04
C SER A 94 16.55 3.79 14.90
N ARG A 95 15.76 4.64 15.57
CA ARG A 95 15.92 6.10 15.56
C ARG A 95 17.25 6.54 16.19
N HIS A 96 17.56 6.05 17.40
CA HIS A 96 18.77 6.43 18.12
C HIS A 96 20.02 5.83 17.49
N TYR A 97 19.94 4.62 16.93
CA TYR A 97 21.04 4.03 16.17
C TYR A 97 21.39 4.88 14.93
N GLN A 98 20.39 5.35 14.18
CA GLN A 98 20.63 6.21 13.02
C GLN A 98 21.19 7.59 13.40
N ALA A 99 20.79 8.16 14.53
CA ALA A 99 21.37 9.40 15.04
C ALA A 99 22.84 9.20 15.43
N ALA A 100 23.13 8.21 16.27
CA ALA A 100 24.50 7.88 16.69
C ALA A 100 25.41 7.55 15.49
N ARG A 101 24.88 6.88 14.47
CA ARG A 101 25.62 6.59 13.23
C ARG A 101 25.95 7.88 12.46
N ARG A 102 25.03 8.84 12.37
CA ARG A 102 25.27 10.14 11.71
C ARG A 102 26.32 10.95 12.48
N ASP A 103 26.21 11.03 13.79
CA ASP A 103 27.18 11.72 14.64
C ASP A 103 28.58 11.10 14.52
N ALA A 104 28.65 9.76 14.45
CA ALA A 104 29.91 9.04 14.25
C ALA A 104 30.54 9.29 12.87
N LEU A 105 29.75 9.66 11.85
CA LEU A 105 30.27 10.08 10.54
C LEU A 105 30.75 11.53 10.59
N GLN A 106 30.02 12.42 11.27
CA GLN A 106 30.42 13.82 11.42
C GLN A 106 31.72 13.99 12.23
N LYS A 107 31.93 13.20 13.28
CA LYS A 107 33.18 13.24 14.07
C LYS A 107 34.40 12.65 13.35
N LYS A 108 34.19 12.01 12.19
CA LYS A 108 35.26 11.41 11.38
C LYS A 108 35.66 12.27 10.18
N ALA A 109 34.89 13.33 9.90
CA ALA A 109 35.25 14.38 8.95
C ALA A 109 36.05 15.47 9.69
#